data_AF-A0A9E5IM64-F1
#
_entry.id   AF-A0A9E5IM64-F1
#
_cell.length_a   1.000
_cell.length_b   1.000
_cell.length_c   1.000
_cell.angle_alpha   90.00
_cell.angle_beta   90.00
_cell.angle_gamma   90.00
#
_symmetry.space_group_name_H-M   'P 1'
#
loop_
_entity.id
_entity.type
_entity.pdbx_description
1 polymer ?
#
loop_
_entity_poly.entity_id
_entity_poly.type
_entity_poly.pdbx_seq_one_letter_code
_entity_poly.pdbx_strand_id
1 'polypeptide(L)'
;MTARRRQRGLAIVEATLALPVLLVVMMPIVEIGRAFVQYAELSHRVRAATRYAAELALTGTTGVPVITAELATAATNLVVYGSTAAGGGVTIPGLSSAEVAVTLTADNQVNVAVTHPYQSLVAGLLPGLGFGADIVTAITMTMTATQRPL
;
A
#
# COMPACT_ATOMS: atom_id res chain seq x y z
N MET A 1 -22.62 -14.10 50.34
CA MET A 1 -22.50 -14.21 48.86
C MET A 1 -22.26 -12.83 48.19
N THR A 2 -21.46 -11.93 48.79
CA THR A 2 -21.40 -10.49 48.42
C THR A 2 -20.04 -10.02 47.89
N ALA A 3 -18.93 -10.68 48.24
CA ALA A 3 -17.59 -10.29 47.79
C ALA A 3 -17.40 -10.37 46.25
N ARG A 4 -17.94 -11.43 45.62
CA ARG A 4 -17.84 -11.67 44.17
C ARG A 4 -18.59 -10.62 43.33
N ARG A 5 -19.68 -10.05 43.86
CA ARG A 5 -20.44 -8.96 43.20
C ARG A 5 -19.69 -7.63 43.29
N ARG A 6 -19.04 -7.37 44.43
CA ARG A 6 -18.23 -6.15 44.65
C ARG A 6 -16.96 -6.12 43.78
N GLN A 7 -16.28 -7.27 43.63
CA GLN A 7 -15.12 -7.43 42.74
C GLN A 7 -15.49 -7.27 41.26
N ARG A 8 -16.67 -7.72 40.84
CA ARG A 8 -17.17 -7.52 39.47
C ARG A 8 -17.46 -6.06 39.13
N GLY A 9 -17.97 -5.26 40.08
CA GLY A 9 -18.20 -3.83 39.87
C GLY A 9 -16.90 -3.03 39.73
N LEU A 10 -15.89 -3.37 40.54
CA LEU A 10 -14.56 -2.74 40.48
C LEU A 10 -13.85 -3.01 39.14
N ALA A 11 -13.89 -4.25 38.65
CA ALA A 11 -13.23 -4.65 37.41
C ALA A 11 -13.76 -3.88 36.17
N ILE A 12 -15.05 -3.55 36.13
CA ILE A 12 -15.63 -2.73 35.05
C ILE A 12 -15.07 -1.31 35.10
N VAL A 13 -14.91 -0.73 36.29
CA VAL A 13 -14.36 0.62 36.46
C VAL A 13 -12.89 0.66 36.04
N GLU A 14 -12.09 -0.32 36.46
CA GLU A 14 -10.68 -0.44 36.05
C GLU A 14 -10.54 -0.62 34.53
N ALA A 15 -11.34 -1.50 33.92
CA ALA A 15 -11.34 -1.70 32.48
C ALA A 15 -11.74 -0.43 31.73
N THR A 16 -12.74 0.31 32.22
CA THR A 16 -13.20 1.57 31.60
C THR A 16 -12.12 2.64 31.61
N LEU A 17 -11.28 2.68 32.64
CA LEU A 17 -10.14 3.60 32.73
C LEU A 17 -8.93 3.15 31.91
N ALA A 18 -8.64 1.85 31.87
CA ALA A 18 -7.49 1.31 31.15
C ALA A 18 -7.68 1.23 29.63
N LEU A 19 -8.90 0.93 29.17
CA LEU A 19 -9.23 0.74 27.76
C LEU A 19 -8.90 1.94 26.85
N PRO A 20 -9.23 3.21 27.18
CA PRO A 20 -8.86 4.33 26.31
C PRO A 20 -7.35 4.48 26.16
N VAL A 21 -6.57 4.25 27.22
CA VAL A 21 -5.10 4.27 27.18
C VAL A 21 -4.58 3.14 26.29
N LEU A 22 -5.15 1.94 26.41
CA LEU A 22 -4.81 0.80 25.57
C LEU A 22 -5.07 1.08 24.09
N LEU A 23 -6.23 1.64 23.75
CA LEU A 23 -6.59 1.96 22.36
C LEU A 23 -5.63 2.97 21.74
N VAL A 24 -5.27 3.99 22.52
CA VAL A 24 -4.28 4.99 22.12
C VAL A 24 -2.92 4.36 21.81
N VAL A 25 -2.45 3.42 22.64
CA VAL A 25 -1.18 2.70 22.39
C VAL A 25 -1.28 1.74 21.20
N MET A 26 -2.46 1.14 20.96
CA MET A 26 -2.69 0.24 19.83
C MET A 26 -2.78 0.96 18.48
N MET A 27 -3.26 2.20 18.46
CA MET A 27 -3.44 3.01 17.25
C MET A 27 -2.19 3.09 16.33
N PRO A 28 -0.99 3.45 16.81
CA PRO A 28 0.22 3.45 15.97
C PRO A 28 0.60 2.05 15.48
N ILE A 29 0.38 1.01 16.28
CA ILE A 29 0.68 -0.39 15.90
C ILE A 29 -0.19 -0.80 14.72
N VAL A 30 -1.49 -0.50 14.79
CA VAL A 30 -2.44 -0.79 13.70
C VAL A 30 -2.10 0.02 12.46
N GLU A 31 -1.75 1.29 12.61
CA GLU A 31 -1.40 2.18 11.50
C GLU A 31 -0.16 1.66 10.74
N ILE A 32 0.90 1.33 11.47
CA ILE A 32 2.14 0.77 10.89
C ILE A 32 1.87 -0.59 10.23
N GLY A 33 1.12 -1.46 10.89
CA GLY A 33 0.76 -2.77 10.34
C GLY A 33 -0.02 -2.66 9.03
N ARG A 34 -0.98 -1.73 8.97
CA ARG A 34 -1.75 -1.46 7.76
C ARG A 34 -0.88 -0.89 6.64
N ALA A 35 0.00 0.07 6.95
CA ALA A 35 0.94 0.62 5.97
C ALA A 35 1.85 -0.48 5.38
N PHE A 36 2.33 -1.39 6.23
CA PHE A 36 3.16 -2.51 5.80
C PHE A 36 2.43 -3.46 4.86
N VAL A 37 1.18 -3.84 5.18
CA VAL A 37 0.36 -4.71 4.31
C VAL A 37 0.12 -4.05 2.94
N GLN A 38 -0.22 -2.77 2.91
CA GLN A 38 -0.44 -2.04 1.65
C GLN A 38 0.84 -1.95 0.82
N TYR A 39 2.00 -1.70 1.45
CA TYR A 39 3.28 -1.68 0.74
C TYR A 39 3.65 -3.06 0.17
N ALA A 40 3.43 -4.14 0.93
CA ALA A 40 3.67 -5.50 0.46
C ALA A 40 2.78 -5.84 -0.74
N GLU A 41 1.50 -5.51 -0.67
CA GLU A 41 0.56 -5.69 -1.79
C GLU A 41 1.00 -4.88 -3.01
N LEU A 42 1.34 -3.61 -2.84
CA LEU A 42 1.83 -2.76 -3.93
C LEU A 42 3.07 -3.36 -4.58
N SER A 43 4.03 -3.82 -3.78
CA SER A 43 5.26 -4.47 -4.24
C SER A 43 4.99 -5.72 -5.07
N HIS A 44 4.08 -6.58 -4.63
CA HIS A 44 3.67 -7.77 -5.38
C HIS A 44 3.07 -7.42 -6.74
N ARG A 45 2.18 -6.41 -6.78
CA ARG A 45 1.51 -5.99 -8.02
C ARG A 45 2.47 -5.31 -9.00
N VAL A 46 3.35 -4.43 -8.52
CA VAL A 46 4.37 -3.78 -9.35
C VAL A 46 5.29 -4.82 -9.99
N ARG A 47 5.73 -5.83 -9.25
CA ARG A 47 6.54 -6.92 -9.80
C ARG A 47 5.76 -7.75 -10.83
N ALA A 48 4.50 -8.08 -10.55
CA ALA A 48 3.66 -8.81 -11.50
C ALA A 48 3.44 -8.01 -12.79
N ALA A 49 3.21 -6.69 -12.69
CA ALA A 49 3.03 -5.80 -13.84
C ALA A 49 4.32 -5.66 -14.66
N THR A 50 5.47 -5.55 -13.98
CA THR A 50 6.78 -5.51 -14.63
C THR A 50 7.05 -6.79 -15.41
N ARG A 51 6.75 -7.95 -14.81
CA ARG A 51 6.90 -9.25 -15.48
C ARG A 51 5.99 -9.37 -16.69
N TYR A 52 4.72 -9.00 -16.55
CA TYR A 52 3.74 -9.02 -17.64
C TYR A 52 4.19 -8.11 -18.79
N ALA A 53 4.63 -6.90 -18.49
CA ALA A 53 5.15 -5.97 -19.49
C ALA A 53 6.45 -6.48 -20.14
N ALA A 54 7.35 -7.11 -19.38
CA ALA A 54 8.59 -7.68 -19.91
C ALA A 54 8.35 -8.86 -20.87
N GLU A 55 7.34 -9.71 -20.61
CA GLU A 55 6.98 -10.85 -21.47
C GLU A 55 6.36 -10.41 -22.81
N LEU A 56 5.67 -9.28 -22.82
CA LEU A 56 4.98 -8.79 -24.03
C LEU A 56 5.74 -7.67 -24.76
N ALA A 57 6.74 -7.06 -24.13
CA ALA A 57 7.48 -5.94 -24.71
C ALA A 57 8.18 -6.25 -26.04
N LEU A 58 8.54 -7.51 -26.30
CA LEU A 58 9.14 -7.94 -27.57
C LEU A 58 8.14 -8.50 -28.58
N THR A 59 6.90 -8.76 -28.16
CA THR A 59 5.90 -9.40 -29.02
C THR A 59 5.54 -8.50 -30.21
N GLY A 60 5.74 -9.00 -31.43
CA GLY A 60 5.48 -8.24 -32.66
C GLY A 60 6.55 -7.19 -32.99
N THR A 61 7.70 -7.23 -32.35
CA THR A 61 8.84 -6.32 -32.60
C THR A 61 10.01 -7.04 -33.29
N THR A 62 10.95 -6.29 -33.86
CA THR A 62 12.18 -6.84 -34.48
C THR A 62 13.33 -6.98 -33.48
N GLY A 63 13.04 -7.35 -32.22
CA GLY A 63 14.04 -7.52 -31.16
C GLY A 63 14.37 -6.25 -30.36
N VAL A 64 13.64 -5.16 -30.60
CA VAL A 64 13.69 -3.94 -29.80
C VAL A 64 12.40 -3.86 -28.98
N PRO A 65 12.48 -3.83 -27.64
CA PRO A 65 11.28 -3.79 -26.82
C PRO A 65 10.53 -2.49 -27.03
N VAL A 66 9.21 -2.58 -27.13
CA VAL A 66 8.31 -1.43 -27.27
C VAL A 66 7.19 -1.56 -26.25
N ILE A 67 6.98 -0.50 -25.47
CA ILE A 67 5.82 -0.37 -24.59
C ILE A 67 4.74 0.36 -25.38
N THR A 68 3.79 -0.40 -25.94
CA THR A 68 2.61 0.18 -26.59
C THR A 68 1.66 0.80 -25.56
N ALA A 69 0.78 1.71 -25.99
CA ALA A 69 -0.22 2.30 -25.10
C ALA A 69 -1.15 1.24 -24.47
N GLU A 70 -1.47 0.18 -25.22
CA GLU A 70 -2.27 -0.94 -24.73
C GLU A 70 -1.53 -1.73 -23.65
N LEU A 71 -0.24 -2.03 -23.86
CA LEU A 71 0.59 -2.73 -22.88
C LEU A 71 0.79 -1.91 -21.61
N ALA A 72 1.05 -0.60 -21.75
CA ALA A 72 1.16 0.32 -20.62
C ALA A 72 -0.16 0.36 -19.82
N THR A 73 -1.30 0.41 -20.50
CA THR A 73 -2.63 0.42 -19.86
C THR A 73 -2.90 -0.88 -19.13
N ALA A 74 -2.63 -2.03 -19.74
CA ALA A 74 -2.82 -3.34 -19.12
C ALA A 74 -1.90 -3.54 -17.91
N ALA A 75 -0.62 -3.14 -18.00
CA ALA A 75 0.31 -3.19 -16.88
C ALA A 75 -0.12 -2.24 -15.73
N THR A 76 -0.58 -1.04 -16.07
CA THR A 76 -1.12 -0.09 -15.08
C THR A 76 -2.37 -0.63 -14.38
N ASN A 77 -3.29 -1.22 -15.14
CA ASN A 77 -4.47 -1.87 -14.57
C ASN A 77 -4.09 -3.02 -13.64
N LEU A 78 -3.03 -3.77 -13.95
CA LEU A 78 -2.56 -4.85 -13.11
C LEU A 78 -2.01 -4.35 -11.77
N VAL A 79 -1.40 -3.16 -11.74
CA VAL A 79 -1.00 -2.48 -10.51
C VAL A 79 -2.21 -2.02 -9.68
N VAL A 80 -3.18 -1.36 -10.32
CA VAL A 80 -4.31 -0.71 -9.60
C VAL A 80 -5.39 -1.72 -9.21
N TYR A 81 -5.77 -2.60 -10.13
CA TYR A 81 -6.93 -3.49 -10.02
C TYR A 81 -6.56 -4.96 -9.84
N GLY A 82 -5.28 -5.34 -10.00
CA GLY A 82 -4.85 -6.75 -9.97
C GLY A 82 -5.28 -7.56 -11.20
N SER A 83 -5.74 -6.89 -12.26
CA SER A 83 -6.17 -7.49 -13.53
C SER A 83 -5.72 -6.62 -14.70
N THR A 84 -5.54 -7.20 -15.88
CA THR A 84 -5.21 -6.44 -17.10
C THR A 84 -6.38 -5.59 -17.61
N ALA A 85 -7.61 -5.94 -17.22
CA ALA A 85 -8.80 -5.16 -17.52
C ALA A 85 -9.10 -4.11 -16.44
N ALA A 86 -9.57 -2.95 -16.86
CA ALA A 86 -10.08 -1.92 -15.96
C ALA A 86 -11.39 -2.37 -15.27
N GLY A 87 -11.63 -1.90 -14.05
CA GLY A 87 -12.91 -2.10 -13.35
C GLY A 87 -12.92 -3.18 -12.26
N GLY A 88 -11.75 -3.75 -11.92
CA GLY A 88 -11.61 -4.51 -10.68
C GLY A 88 -11.71 -3.61 -9.44
N GLY A 89 -11.97 -4.20 -8.27
CA GLY A 89 -11.94 -3.46 -7.01
C GLY A 89 -10.53 -2.94 -6.72
N VAL A 90 -10.40 -1.64 -6.42
CA VAL A 90 -9.13 -1.07 -5.96
C VAL A 90 -8.89 -1.54 -4.53
N THR A 91 -7.85 -2.35 -4.33
CA THR A 91 -7.54 -2.93 -3.01
C THR A 91 -6.68 -2.01 -2.16
N ILE A 92 -5.85 -1.17 -2.79
CA ILE A 92 -5.03 -0.16 -2.11
C ILE A 92 -5.82 1.16 -2.09
N PRO A 93 -6.32 1.62 -0.93
CA PRO A 93 -7.20 2.79 -0.87
C PRO A 93 -6.56 4.04 -1.47
N GLY A 94 -7.27 4.67 -2.41
CA GLY A 94 -6.82 5.91 -3.04
C GLY A 94 -5.75 5.75 -4.13
N LEU A 95 -5.27 4.54 -4.41
CA LEU A 95 -4.33 4.30 -5.50
C LEU A 95 -5.00 4.57 -6.85
N SER A 96 -4.38 5.42 -7.66
CA SER A 96 -4.87 5.77 -9.00
C SER A 96 -3.91 5.33 -10.10
N SER A 97 -4.41 5.20 -11.33
CA SER A 97 -3.58 4.90 -12.51
C SER A 97 -2.58 6.01 -12.84
N ALA A 98 -2.85 7.26 -12.42
CA ALA A 98 -1.95 8.39 -12.63
C ALA A 98 -0.65 8.28 -11.81
N GLU A 99 -0.64 7.46 -10.76
CA GLU A 99 0.52 7.25 -9.90
C GLU A 99 1.47 6.18 -10.42
N VAL A 100 1.11 5.51 -11.53
CA VAL A 100 1.88 4.41 -12.14
C VAL A 100 2.56 4.91 -13.41
N ALA A 101 3.87 4.68 -13.49
CA ALA A 101 4.67 4.95 -14.68
C ALA A 101 5.26 3.63 -15.22
N VAL A 102 4.90 3.29 -16.46
CA VAL A 102 5.44 2.15 -17.19
C VAL A 102 6.33 2.68 -18.31
N THR A 103 7.63 2.38 -18.25
CA THR A 103 8.65 2.97 -19.12
C THR A 103 9.70 1.94 -19.53
N LEU A 104 10.50 2.26 -20.54
CA LEU A 104 11.74 1.57 -20.83
C LEU A 104 12.91 2.38 -20.28
N THR A 105 13.86 1.70 -19.65
CA THR A 105 15.14 2.26 -19.24
C THR A 105 16.04 2.44 -20.46
N ALA A 106 17.11 3.24 -20.35
CA ALA A 106 18.10 3.40 -21.41
C ALA A 106 18.70 2.07 -21.92
N ASP A 107 18.79 1.06 -21.04
CA ASP A 107 19.26 -0.29 -21.36
C ASP A 107 18.16 -1.23 -21.90
N ASN A 108 17.06 -0.68 -22.41
CA ASN A 108 15.92 -1.44 -22.93
C ASN A 108 15.28 -2.39 -21.90
N GLN A 109 15.34 -2.04 -20.63
CA GLN A 109 14.67 -2.78 -19.55
C GLN A 109 13.30 -2.19 -19.25
N VAL A 110 12.30 -3.05 -19.06
CA VAL A 110 10.97 -2.62 -18.63
C VAL A 110 11.04 -2.15 -17.19
N ASN A 111 10.56 -0.93 -16.94
CA ASN A 111 10.54 -0.30 -15.63
C ASN A 111 9.10 0.09 -15.28
N VAL A 112 8.63 -0.37 -14.12
CA VAL A 112 7.34 0.03 -13.55
C VAL A 112 7.60 0.70 -12.21
N ALA A 113 7.21 1.97 -12.10
CA ALA A 113 7.34 2.78 -10.91
C ALA A 113 5.98 3.24 -10.42
N VAL A 114 5.80 3.28 -9.10
CA VAL A 114 4.60 3.78 -8.44
C VAL A 114 5.00 4.73 -7.33
N THR A 115 4.35 5.89 -7.26
CA THR A 115 4.49 6.87 -6.19
C THR A 115 3.12 7.16 -5.60
N HIS A 116 2.80 6.54 -4.47
CA HIS A 116 1.48 6.58 -3.86
C HIS A 116 1.50 7.29 -2.50
N PRO A 117 0.72 8.37 -2.28
CA PRO A 117 0.57 8.96 -0.95
C PRO A 117 -0.29 8.06 -0.06
N TYR A 118 0.31 7.51 1.01
CA TYR A 118 -0.40 6.62 1.93
C TYR A 118 -1.55 7.35 2.62
N GLN A 119 -2.74 6.72 2.58
CA GLN A 119 -3.93 7.23 3.26
C GLN A 119 -4.01 6.70 4.70
N SER A 120 -3.62 7.57 5.63
CA SER A 120 -3.65 7.30 7.06
C SER A 120 -5.07 7.21 7.62
N LEU A 121 -5.31 6.31 8.60
CA LEU A 121 -6.60 6.28 9.33
C LEU A 121 -6.76 7.46 10.30
N VAL A 122 -5.65 8.06 10.70
CA VAL A 122 -5.58 9.03 11.80
C VAL A 122 -5.44 10.46 11.29
N ALA A 123 -5.97 10.71 10.09
CA ALA A 123 -5.94 12.02 9.41
C ALA A 123 -4.52 12.61 9.26
N GLY A 124 -3.49 11.76 9.17
CA GLY A 124 -2.12 12.19 8.89
C GLY A 124 -1.29 12.54 10.13
N LEU A 125 -1.83 12.38 11.34
CA LEU A 125 -1.15 12.76 12.57
C LEU A 125 -1.44 11.80 13.73
N LEU A 126 -0.39 11.31 14.39
CA LEU A 126 -0.50 10.64 15.70
C LEU A 126 -0.05 11.63 16.78
N PRO A 127 -0.90 11.95 17.76
CA PRO A 127 -0.53 12.87 18.82
C PRO A 127 0.59 12.28 19.69
N GLY A 128 1.55 13.12 20.08
CA GLY A 128 2.63 12.74 21.02
C GLY A 128 2.14 12.61 22.47
N LEU A 129 0.90 13.03 22.74
CA LEU A 129 0.19 12.88 24.03
C LEU A 129 0.96 13.40 25.26
N GLY A 130 1.77 14.43 25.05
CA GLY A 130 2.60 15.04 26.10
C GLY A 130 3.90 14.28 26.40
N PHE A 131 4.18 13.18 25.69
CA PHE A 131 5.43 12.41 25.81
C PHE A 131 6.44 12.71 24.69
N GLY A 132 6.09 13.58 23.74
CA GLY A 132 6.93 13.94 22.61
C GLY A 132 6.20 14.80 21.59
N ALA A 133 6.85 15.05 20.45
CA ALA A 133 6.24 15.70 19.31
C ALA A 133 5.25 14.75 18.61
N ASP A 134 4.29 15.34 17.89
CA ASP A 134 3.36 14.59 17.06
C ASP A 134 4.09 13.90 15.90
N ILE A 135 3.62 12.71 15.53
CA ILE A 135 4.20 11.91 14.45
C ILE A 135 3.33 12.09 13.20
N VAL A 136 3.94 12.58 12.13
CA VAL A 136 3.27 12.71 10.82
C VAL A 136 3.17 11.34 10.17
N THR A 137 1.95 10.91 9.82
CA THR A 137 1.67 9.63 9.16
C THR A 137 1.42 9.77 7.66
N ALA A 138 1.50 10.99 7.12
CA ALA A 138 1.47 11.27 5.68
C ALA A 138 2.82 10.88 5.04
N ILE A 139 2.97 9.58 4.76
CA ILE A 139 4.15 9.02 4.10
C ILE A 139 3.86 8.72 2.63
N THR A 140 4.87 8.83 1.77
CA THR A 140 4.77 8.42 0.37
C THR A 140 5.37 7.04 0.19
N MET A 141 4.58 6.11 -0.36
CA MET A 141 5.02 4.78 -0.74
C MET A 141 5.57 4.82 -2.17
N THR A 142 6.87 4.61 -2.32
CA THR A 142 7.53 4.51 -3.62
C THR A 142 7.96 3.08 -3.87
N MET A 143 7.56 2.50 -4.99
CA MET A 143 8.00 1.17 -5.42
C MET A 143 8.40 1.21 -6.88
N THR A 144 9.58 0.68 -7.19
CA THR A 144 10.08 0.57 -8.56
C THR A 144 10.58 -0.85 -8.79
N ALA A 145 10.21 -1.44 -9.92
CA ALA A 145 10.75 -2.72 -10.35
C ALA A 145 11.15 -2.64 -11.83
N THR A 146 12.28 -3.30 -12.13
CA THR A 146 12.86 -3.29 -13.46
C THR A 146 13.17 -4.73 -13.88
N GLN A 147 12.86 -5.08 -15.13
CA GLN A 147 13.08 -6.42 -15.67
C GLN A 147 13.50 -6.37 -17.14
N ARG A 148 14.38 -7.30 -17.53
CA ARG A 148 14.75 -7.50 -18.94
C ARG A 148 13.58 -8.11 -19.73
N PRO A 149 13.27 -7.62 -20.94
CA PRO A 149 12.29 -8.22 -21.83
C PRO A 149 12.67 -9.66 -22.23
N LEU A 150 11.67 -10.51 -22.47
CA LEU A 150 11.82 -11.92 -22.88
C LEU A 150 11.23 -12.19 -24.25
#